data_AF-A0AAN0LX15-F1
#
_entry.id   AF-A0AAN0LX15-F1
#
_cell.length_a   1.000
_cell.length_b   1.000
_cell.length_c   1.000
_cell.angle_alpha   90.00
_cell.angle_beta   90.00
_cell.angle_gamma   90.00
#
_symmetry.space_group_name_H-M   'P 1'
#
loop_
_entity.id
_entity.type
_entity.pdbx_description
1 polymer ?
#
loop_
_entity_poly.entity_id
_entity_poly.type
_entity_poly.pdbx_seq_one_letter_code
_entity_poly.pdbx_strand_id
1 'polypeptide(L)'
;MALEVMTTEGDGVILLTPVYHSFSKCWKQFTEFGYIGSYQSNGIYSIDFEDLEEKFKDHANTVMIMCHPHNPIGRVWTRDELERIHALSLQYNVPVISDEIHADLTLSRTPTCELWDP
;
A
#
# COMPACT_ATOMS: atom_id res chain seq x y z
N MET A 1 -13.04 -8.06 10.49
CA MET A 1 -12.30 -7.60 9.28
C MET A 1 -10.80 -7.74 9.57
N ALA A 2 -9.93 -8.03 8.60
CA ALA A 2 -8.50 -8.35 8.85
C ALA A 2 -7.77 -7.35 9.79
N LEU A 3 -8.05 -6.05 9.62
CA LEU A 3 -7.49 -4.99 10.47
C LEU A 3 -7.92 -5.07 11.94
N GLU A 4 -9.13 -5.56 12.26
CA GLU A 4 -9.58 -5.77 13.65
C GLU A 4 -8.73 -6.81 14.39
N VAL A 5 -8.11 -7.73 13.66
CA VAL A 5 -7.26 -8.77 14.23
C VAL A 5 -5.80 -8.31 14.32
N MET A 6 -5.39 -7.41 13.42
CA MET A 6 -4.00 -6.99 13.24
C MET A 6 -3.66 -5.66 13.92
N THR A 7 -4.66 -4.92 14.40
CA THR A 7 -4.47 -3.60 15.01
C THR A 7 -5.22 -3.44 16.32
N THR A 8 -4.75 -2.53 17.15
CA THR A 8 -5.36 -2.09 18.41
C THR A 8 -5.64 -0.58 18.38
N GLU A 9 -6.36 -0.07 19.38
CA GLU A 9 -6.59 1.37 19.50
C GLU A 9 -5.26 2.09 19.78
N GLY A 10 -4.83 2.98 18.87
CA GLY A 10 -3.50 3.59 18.93
C GLY A 10 -2.66 3.30 17.69
N ASP A 11 -2.92 2.17 17.03
CA ASP A 11 -2.07 1.68 15.95
C ASP A 11 -2.32 2.46 14.65
N GLY A 12 -1.22 2.82 14.00
CA GLY A 12 -1.17 3.41 12.67
C GLY A 12 -1.26 2.37 11.57
N VAL A 13 -1.90 2.75 10.47
CA VAL A 13 -2.05 1.96 9.26
C VAL A 13 -1.44 2.71 8.10
N ILE A 14 -0.45 2.11 7.42
CA ILE A 14 0.21 2.69 6.25
C ILE A 14 -0.71 2.54 5.03
N LEU A 15 -0.97 3.65 4.34
CA LEU A 15 -1.77 3.70 3.12
C LEU A 15 -1.03 4.51 2.05
N LEU A 16 -1.07 4.05 0.79
CA LEU A 16 -0.60 4.82 -0.35
C LEU A 16 -1.74 5.74 -0.83
N THR A 17 -1.64 7.06 -0.67
CA THR A 17 -2.73 8.01 -1.03
C THR A 17 -2.47 8.80 -2.31
N PRO A 18 -3.43 9.05 -3.20
CA PRO A 18 -4.87 8.94 -2.97
C PRO A 18 -5.31 7.48 -3.04
N VAL A 19 -6.13 7.05 -2.07
CA VAL A 19 -6.74 5.71 -2.04
C VAL A 19 -8.24 5.83 -1.83
N TYR A 20 -8.98 4.83 -2.30
CA TYR A 20 -10.42 4.75 -2.14
C TYR A 20 -10.89 5.02 -0.71
N HIS A 21 -11.89 5.88 -0.61
CA HIS A 21 -12.30 6.62 0.59
C HIS A 21 -12.89 5.76 1.72
N SER A 22 -13.15 4.47 1.47
CA SER A 22 -13.63 3.54 2.51
C SER A 22 -12.51 3.10 3.45
N PHE A 23 -11.26 3.03 2.98
CA PHE A 23 -10.15 2.64 3.85
C PHE A 23 -9.93 3.65 4.98
N SER A 24 -9.92 4.95 4.68
CA SER A 24 -9.72 6.02 5.68
C SER A 24 -10.93 6.31 6.58
N LYS A 25 -12.10 5.71 6.31
CA LYS A 25 -13.32 5.91 7.13
C LYS A 25 -13.59 4.79 8.12
N CYS A 26 -12.99 3.62 7.92
CA CYS A 26 -13.31 2.43 8.71
C CYS A 26 -12.56 2.33 10.04
N TRP A 27 -11.56 3.18 10.33
CA TRP A 27 -10.74 3.08 11.54
C TRP A 27 -10.60 4.37 12.33
N LYS A 28 -10.51 4.21 13.66
CA LYS A 28 -10.62 5.31 14.64
C LYS A 28 -9.37 6.17 14.75
N GLN A 29 -8.22 5.66 14.31
CA GLN A 29 -6.97 6.41 14.23
C GLN A 29 -6.30 6.09 12.89
N PHE A 30 -6.05 7.12 12.12
CA PHE A 30 -5.14 7.08 10.98
C PHE A 30 -4.05 8.08 11.25
N THR A 31 -2.80 7.66 11.09
CA THR A 31 -1.77 8.59 10.67
C THR A 31 -1.96 8.72 9.16
N GLU A 32 -2.76 9.70 8.72
CA GLU A 32 -3.01 9.99 7.29
C GLU A 32 -1.74 10.50 6.59
N PHE A 33 -0.70 9.69 6.44
CA PHE A 33 0.49 10.17 5.74
C PHE A 33 1.16 9.05 4.94
N GLY A 34 0.84 9.02 3.65
CA GLY A 34 1.61 8.37 2.61
C GLY A 34 1.32 9.11 1.31
N TYR A 35 2.03 10.21 1.08
CA TYR A 35 1.83 11.05 -0.10
C TYR A 35 2.24 10.26 -1.35
N ILE A 36 1.31 9.87 -2.21
CA ILE A 36 1.65 9.57 -3.61
C ILE A 36 1.63 10.91 -4.33
N GLY A 37 2.80 11.51 -4.46
CA GLY A 37 2.93 12.70 -5.25
C GLY A 37 4.38 13.02 -5.54
N SER A 38 4.95 12.31 -6.49
CA SER A 38 5.69 13.06 -7.49
C SER A 38 5.12 12.70 -8.86
N TYR A 39 4.49 13.69 -9.48
CA TYR A 39 4.23 13.75 -10.91
C TYR A 39 5.59 13.80 -11.60
N GLN A 40 6.34 12.69 -11.63
CA GLN A 40 7.63 12.63 -12.30
C GLN A 40 7.48 11.78 -13.56
N SER A 41 7.55 12.50 -14.69
CA SER A 41 7.45 12.04 -16.08
C SER A 41 6.08 11.49 -16.49
N ASN A 42 5.32 12.31 -17.24
CA ASN A 42 4.15 11.91 -18.06
C ASN A 42 2.81 11.65 -17.35
N GLY A 43 2.62 12.08 -16.10
CA GLY A 43 1.32 12.00 -15.41
C GLY A 43 1.01 10.64 -14.77
N ILE A 44 2.04 9.84 -14.53
CA ILE A 44 1.94 8.54 -13.86
C ILE A 44 2.33 8.70 -12.38
N TYR A 45 1.49 8.19 -11.47
CA TYR A 45 1.69 8.25 -10.02
C TYR A 45 2.71 7.23 -9.53
N SER A 46 3.87 7.63 -8.98
CA SER A 46 4.90 6.72 -8.44
C SER A 46 4.94 6.68 -6.90
N ILE A 47 5.48 5.60 -6.33
CA ILE A 47 5.73 5.48 -4.88
C ILE A 47 7.01 6.25 -4.53
N ASP A 48 6.92 7.14 -3.53
CA ASP A 48 8.10 7.70 -2.85
C ASP A 48 8.58 6.69 -1.81
N PHE A 49 9.62 5.94 -2.14
CA PHE A 49 10.14 4.89 -1.26
C PHE A 49 10.94 5.43 -0.08
N GLU A 50 11.45 6.66 -0.15
CA GLU A 50 12.14 7.27 0.98
C GLU A 50 11.12 7.65 2.06
N ASP A 51 10.01 8.30 1.68
CA ASP A 51 8.91 8.58 2.61
C ASP A 51 8.26 7.28 3.12
N LEU A 52 8.04 6.31 2.24
CA LEU A 52 7.46 5.01 2.63
C LEU A 52 8.32 4.32 3.69
N GLU A 53 9.64 4.28 3.51
CA GLU A 53 10.55 3.68 4.48
C GLU A 53 10.47 4.39 5.84
N GLU A 54 10.38 5.72 5.88
CA GLU A 54 10.18 6.46 7.14
C GLU A 54 8.87 6.07 7.84
N LYS A 55 7.80 5.70 7.10
CA LYS A 55 6.56 5.18 7.72
C LYS A 55 6.74 3.79 8.30
N PHE A 56 7.47 2.92 7.60
CA PHE A 56 7.78 1.58 8.10
C PHE A 56 8.68 1.64 9.36
N LYS A 57 9.55 2.65 9.48
CA LYS A 57 10.39 2.87 10.68
C LYS A 57 9.59 3.29 11.91
N ASP A 58 8.47 3.99 11.73
CA ASP A 58 7.66 4.48 12.84
C ASP A 58 6.91 3.32 13.49
N HIS A 59 7.28 2.99 14.73
CA HIS A 59 6.69 1.90 15.52
C HIS A 59 5.20 2.10 15.83
N ALA A 60 4.66 3.30 15.65
CA ALA A 60 3.21 3.49 15.70
C ALA A 60 2.50 2.77 14.56
N ASN A 61 3.14 2.56 13.41
CA ASN A 61 2.55 1.88 12.26
C ASN A 61 2.73 0.36 12.36
N THR A 62 1.62 -0.38 12.44
CA THR A 62 1.66 -1.83 12.71
C THR A 62 1.20 -2.66 11.52
N VAL A 63 0.61 -2.05 10.49
CA VAL A 63 0.18 -2.74 9.26
C VAL A 63 0.15 -1.78 8.08
N MET A 64 0.40 -2.29 6.88
CA MET A 64 0.18 -1.58 5.62
C MET A 64 -1.01 -2.20 4.88
N ILE A 65 -1.84 -1.37 4.24
CA ILE A 65 -2.79 -1.81 3.22
C ILE A 65 -2.32 -1.30 1.87
N MET A 66 -2.17 -2.22 0.93
CA MET A 66 -1.79 -1.95 -0.44
C MET A 66 -2.99 -2.26 -1.34
N CYS A 67 -3.44 -1.29 -2.13
CA CYS A 67 -4.44 -1.52 -3.17
C CYS A 67 -3.72 -1.84 -4.49
N HIS A 68 -4.01 -2.99 -5.09
CA HIS A 68 -3.34 -3.46 -6.29
C HIS A 68 -4.29 -4.26 -7.20
N PRO A 69 -4.73 -3.74 -8.36
CA PRO A 69 -4.47 -2.40 -8.91
C PRO A 69 -5.01 -1.26 -8.05
N HIS A 70 -4.24 -0.18 -7.96
CA HIS A 70 -4.48 0.93 -7.04
C HIS A 70 -5.67 1.80 -7.47
N ASN A 71 -6.69 1.90 -6.62
CA ASN A 71 -7.85 2.77 -6.80
C ASN A 71 -7.65 4.08 -6.01
N PRO A 72 -7.84 5.28 -6.60
CA PRO A 72 -8.53 5.57 -7.87
C PRO A 72 -7.64 5.76 -9.09
N ILE A 73 -6.32 5.68 -8.94
CA ILE A 73 -5.36 6.06 -9.98
C ILE A 73 -5.20 5.01 -11.10
N GLY A 74 -5.69 3.77 -10.90
CA GLY A 74 -5.61 2.68 -11.86
C GLY A 74 -4.20 2.11 -12.06
N ARG A 75 -3.28 2.30 -11.10
CA ARG A 75 -1.90 1.83 -11.21
C ARG A 75 -1.81 0.33 -10.94
N VAL A 76 -1.18 -0.40 -11.85
CA VAL A 76 -0.63 -1.73 -11.57
C VAL A 76 0.82 -1.53 -11.15
N TRP A 77 1.15 -1.88 -9.90
CA TRP A 77 2.52 -1.82 -9.39
C TRP A 77 3.40 -2.86 -10.10
N THR A 78 4.63 -2.50 -10.45
CA THR A 78 5.57 -3.42 -11.09
C THR A 78 6.10 -4.44 -10.07
N ARG A 79 6.67 -5.55 -10.56
CA ARG A 79 7.34 -6.54 -9.70
C ARG A 79 8.39 -5.88 -8.81
N ASP A 80 9.25 -5.04 -9.38
CA ASP A 80 10.30 -4.33 -8.62
C ASP A 80 9.72 -3.42 -7.54
N GLU A 81 8.60 -2.74 -7.81
CA GLU A 81 7.91 -1.91 -6.80
C GLU A 81 7.36 -2.79 -5.67
N LEU A 82 6.73 -3.93 -6.00
CA LEU A 82 6.20 -4.88 -5.03
C LEU A 82 7.29 -5.54 -4.18
N GLU A 83 8.42 -5.92 -4.80
CA GLU A 83 9.56 -6.52 -4.10
C GLU A 83 10.19 -5.53 -3.11
N ARG A 84 10.24 -4.24 -3.45
CA ARG A 84 10.70 -3.19 -2.52
C ARG A 84 9.75 -3.00 -1.34
N ILE A 85 8.43 -3.03 -1.57
CA ILE A 85 7.44 -2.98 -0.48
C ILE A 85 7.61 -4.21 0.43
N HIS A 86 7.78 -5.40 -0.16
CA HIS A 86 7.99 -6.63 0.59
C HIS A 86 9.30 -6.58 1.41
N ALA A 87 10.39 -6.05 0.85
CA ALA A 87 11.64 -5.87 1.58
C ALA A 87 11.48 -4.96 2.81
N LEU A 88 10.77 -3.82 2.67
CA LEU A 88 10.46 -2.93 3.80
C LEU A 88 9.60 -3.62 4.85
N SER A 89 8.57 -4.36 4.41
CA SER A 89 7.70 -5.15 5.29
C SER A 89 8.49 -6.13 6.16
N LEU A 90 9.41 -6.88 5.56
CA LEU A 90 10.28 -7.81 6.29
C LEU A 90 11.27 -7.09 7.20
N GLN A 91 11.90 -6.01 6.73
CA GLN A 91 12.91 -5.27 7.48
C GLN A 91 12.36 -4.66 8.76
N TYR A 92 11.14 -4.12 8.71
CA TYR A 92 10.52 -3.40 9.83
C TYR A 92 9.42 -4.19 10.54
N ASN A 93 9.18 -5.45 10.13
CA ASN A 93 8.17 -6.34 10.70
C ASN A 93 6.75 -5.73 10.71
N VAL A 94 6.40 -5.07 9.60
CA VAL A 94 5.06 -4.50 9.38
C VAL A 94 4.38 -5.30 8.27
N PRO A 95 3.38 -6.14 8.57
CA PRO A 95 2.68 -6.94 7.56
C PRO A 95 1.95 -6.07 6.53
N VAL A 96 1.86 -6.58 5.30
CA VAL A 96 1.15 -5.95 4.19
C VAL A 96 -0.11 -6.74 3.86
N ILE A 97 -1.26 -6.07 3.84
CA ILE A 97 -2.52 -6.60 3.33
C ILE A 97 -2.68 -6.10 1.89
N SER A 98 -2.72 -7.01 0.92
CA SER A 98 -2.99 -6.69 -0.48
C SER A 98 -4.51 -6.75 -0.75
N ASP A 99 -5.12 -5.62 -1.11
CA ASP A 99 -6.47 -5.57 -1.68
C ASP A 99 -6.39 -5.65 -3.19
N GLU A 100 -6.74 -6.84 -3.71
CA GLU A 100 -6.65 -7.19 -5.12
C GLU A 100 -8.01 -7.31 -5.81
N ILE A 101 -9.04 -6.65 -5.27
CA ILE A 101 -10.40 -6.70 -5.83
C ILE A 101 -10.49 -6.26 -7.31
N HIS A 102 -9.51 -5.49 -7.79
CA HIS A 102 -9.44 -5.01 -9.18
C HIS A 102 -8.47 -5.80 -10.07
N ALA A 103 -7.90 -6.93 -9.60
CA ALA A 103 -6.88 -7.68 -10.36
C ALA A 103 -7.35 -8.14 -11.74
N ASP A 104 -8.62 -8.51 -11.88
CA ASP A 104 -9.22 -8.91 -13.16
C ASP A 104 -9.53 -7.73 -14.11
N LEU A 105 -9.35 -6.48 -13.65
CA LEU A 105 -9.74 -5.25 -14.35
C LEU A 105 -8.54 -4.44 -14.87
N THR A 106 -7.46 -5.11 -15.27
CA THR A 106 -6.28 -4.46 -15.84
C THR A 106 -6.49 -4.15 -17.34
N LEU A 107 -6.30 -2.88 -17.74
CA LEU A 107 -6.54 -2.40 -19.11
C LEU A 107 -5.52 -2.93 -20.13
N SER A 108 -4.27 -3.09 -19.70
CA SER A 108 -3.30 -3.92 -20.38
C SER A 108 -3.44 -5.31 -19.78
N ARG A 109 -3.45 -6.38 -20.58
CA ARG A 109 -3.43 -7.79 -20.14
C ARG A 109 -2.13 -8.18 -19.40
N THR A 110 -1.54 -7.25 -18.65
CA THR A 110 -0.40 -7.43 -17.78
C THR A 110 -0.88 -8.25 -16.59
N PRO A 111 -0.34 -9.44 -16.35
CA PRO A 111 -0.66 -10.20 -15.16
C PRO A 111 -0.35 -9.36 -13.92
N THR A 112 -1.27 -9.32 -12.96
CA THR A 112 -0.95 -8.86 -11.60
C THR A 112 0.10 -9.81 -11.05
N CYS A 113 1.22 -9.27 -10.59
CA CYS A 113 2.36 -10.07 -10.18
C CYS A 113 2.08 -10.66 -8.80
N GLU A 114 1.80 -11.96 -8.72
CA GLU A 114 1.83 -12.69 -7.45
C GLU A 114 3.29 -12.85 -7.01
N LEU A 115 3.64 -12.33 -5.83
CA LEU A 115 4.93 -12.59 -5.18
C LEU A 115 4.93 -13.90 -4.38
N TRP A 116 3.89 -14.71 -4.52
CA TRP A 116 3.73 -15.98 -3.82
C TRP A 116 4.16 -17.14 -4.71
N ASP A 117 5.46 -17.26 -4.95
CA ASP A 117 6.04 -18.57 -5.27
C ASP A 117 6.53 -19.21 -3.96
N PRO A 118 6.24 -20.51 -3.72
CA PRO A 118 6.42 -21.19 -2.43
C PRO A 118 7.88 -21.36 -1.97
#